data_AF-A0A3Q3ANR9-F1
#
_entry.id   AF-A0A3Q3ANR9-F1
#
_cell.length_a   1.000
_cell.length_b   1.000
_cell.length_c   1.000
_cell.angle_alpha   90.00
_cell.angle_beta   90.00
_cell.angle_gamma   90.00
#
_symmetry.space_group_name_H-M   'P 1'
#
loop_
_entity.id
_entity.type
_entity.pdbx_description
1 polymer ?
#
loop_
_entity_poly.entity_id
_entity_poly.type
_entity_poly.pdbx_seq_one_letter_code
_entity_poly.pdbx_strand_id
1 'polypeptide(L)'
;MDFKEFGADSSEGGAEDLDSVKALTEKLKLQTRRPSYLEWQERLQSRPWTDRSAQDSGGDVVSMPAVLRKESSELVVRNICGFDTIDDALEFLRKELREMQVQDNRLARQLIRLRGEIHRLKVEQVCHRHKEMLDDATYELEECGEESDLLCDIPMKAAFALSTPLKHLGLTKMNINSRRFSLC
;
A
#
# COMPACT_ATOMS: atom_id res chain seq x y z
N MET A 1 35.06 35.33 30.65
CA MET A 1 33.70 35.20 30.10
C MET A 1 33.29 33.78 30.35
N ASP A 2 32.79 33.52 31.57
CA ASP A 2 32.37 32.20 32.00
C ASP A 2 31.04 31.85 31.34
N PHE A 3 31.06 30.84 30.47
CA PHE A 3 29.84 30.25 29.91
C PHE A 3 29.27 29.31 30.95
N LYS A 4 28.19 29.76 31.59
CA LYS A 4 27.40 28.99 32.54
C LYS A 4 26.74 27.82 31.80
N GLU A 5 27.20 26.60 32.08
CA GLU A 5 26.49 25.35 31.80
C GLU A 5 25.08 25.43 32.38
N PHE A 6 24.08 25.34 31.50
CA PHE A 6 22.72 24.94 31.90
C PHE A 6 22.66 23.42 31.83
N GLY A 7 23.04 22.80 32.96
CA GLY A 7 22.73 21.41 33.23
C GLY A 7 21.22 21.21 33.41
N ALA A 8 20.79 20.05 32.91
CA ALA A 8 19.78 19.18 33.49
C ALA A 8 18.51 19.82 34.07
N ASP A 9 17.42 19.78 33.31
CA ASP A 9 16.27 18.93 33.67
C ASP A 9 15.16 19.09 32.62
N SER A 10 14.89 18.03 31.86
CA SER A 10 13.55 17.63 31.42
C SER A 10 13.67 16.26 30.74
N SER A 11 14.10 15.28 31.53
CA SER A 11 13.70 13.90 31.30
C SER A 11 12.21 13.81 31.69
N GLU A 12 11.33 14.28 30.82
CA GLU A 12 9.89 14.02 30.95
C GLU A 12 9.44 13.25 29.72
N GLY A 13 9.95 12.02 29.63
CA GLY A 13 9.33 10.94 28.86
C GLY A 13 8.01 10.52 29.50
N GLY A 14 7.09 11.47 29.67
CA GLY A 14 5.70 11.16 29.95
C GLY A 14 5.13 10.59 28.67
N ALA A 15 5.11 9.26 28.57
CA ALA A 15 4.35 8.56 27.55
C ALA A 15 2.97 9.23 27.48
N GLU A 16 2.63 9.86 26.36
CA GLU A 16 1.28 10.37 26.14
C GLU A 16 0.34 9.20 26.42
N ASP A 17 -0.35 9.27 27.56
CA ASP A 17 -1.15 8.17 28.07
C ASP A 17 -2.18 7.82 26.99
N LEU A 18 -2.39 6.54 26.72
CA LEU A 18 -3.24 6.10 25.60
C LEU A 18 -4.64 6.72 25.69
N ASP A 19 -5.09 7.04 26.90
CA ASP A 19 -6.37 7.69 27.16
C ASP A 19 -6.38 9.17 26.75
N SER A 20 -5.26 9.88 26.85
CA SER A 20 -5.12 11.25 26.32
C SER A 20 -5.21 11.28 24.78
N VAL A 21 -4.60 10.30 24.11
CA VAL A 21 -4.65 10.14 22.65
C VAL A 21 -6.07 9.75 22.22
N LYS A 22 -6.72 8.80 22.92
CA LYS A 22 -8.13 8.45 22.67
C LYS A 22 -9.05 9.66 22.82
N ALA A 23 -8.93 10.42 23.91
CA ALA A 23 -9.73 11.61 24.15
C ALA A 23 -9.52 12.67 23.07
N LEU A 24 -8.28 12.88 22.62
CA LEU A 24 -7.97 13.79 21.52
C LEU A 24 -8.60 13.33 20.20
N THR A 25 -8.53 12.03 19.89
CA THR A 25 -9.13 11.48 18.66
C THR A 25 -10.66 11.56 18.66
N GLU A 26 -11.30 11.35 19.81
CA GLU A 26 -12.74 11.55 20.00
C GLU A 26 -13.12 13.03 19.84
N LYS A 27 -12.36 13.93 20.47
CA LYS A 27 -12.55 15.39 20.35
C LYS A 27 -12.43 15.87 18.90
N LEU A 28 -11.51 15.29 18.14
CA LEU A 28 -11.29 15.60 16.73
C LEU A 28 -12.19 14.82 15.77
N LYS A 29 -13.08 13.95 16.27
CA LYS A 29 -13.99 13.09 15.49
C LYS A 29 -13.25 12.26 14.41
N LEU A 30 -12.02 11.87 14.69
CA LEU A 30 -11.22 11.09 13.76
C LEU A 30 -11.72 9.65 13.78
N GLN A 31 -12.11 9.13 12.61
CA GLN A 31 -12.40 7.70 12.48
C GLN A 31 -11.08 6.93 12.50
N THR A 32 -10.65 6.53 13.69
CA THR A 32 -9.38 5.80 13.90
C THR A 32 -9.51 4.30 13.62
N ARG A 33 -10.74 3.80 13.42
CA ARG A 33 -11.02 2.38 13.19
C ARG A 33 -11.51 2.15 11.77
N ARG A 34 -10.97 1.11 11.12
CA ARG A 34 -11.44 0.64 9.81
C ARG A 34 -12.90 0.17 9.93
N PRO A 35 -13.79 0.49 8.98
CA PRO A 35 -15.19 0.06 9.01
C PRO A 35 -15.37 -1.45 9.23
N SER A 36 -14.51 -2.27 8.59
CA SER A 36 -14.51 -3.73 8.77
C SER A 36 -14.23 -4.20 10.20
N TYR A 37 -13.48 -3.42 10.98
CA TYR A 37 -13.23 -3.73 12.39
C TYR A 37 -14.46 -3.43 13.25
N LEU A 38 -15.20 -2.37 12.94
CA LEU A 38 -16.45 -2.04 13.63
C LEU A 38 -17.52 -3.10 13.35
N GLU A 39 -17.65 -3.53 12.09
CA GLU A 39 -18.54 -4.64 11.71
C GLU A 39 -18.18 -5.95 12.43
N TRP A 40 -16.90 -6.26 12.54
CA TRP A 40 -16.44 -7.44 13.30
C TRP A 40 -16.77 -7.33 14.79
N GLN A 41 -16.54 -6.17 15.39
CA GLN A 41 -16.86 -5.92 16.80
C GLN A 41 -18.37 -6.07 17.07
N GLU A 42 -19.21 -5.53 16.19
CA GLU A 42 -20.67 -5.66 16.26
C GLU A 42 -21.12 -7.12 16.11
N ARG A 43 -20.51 -7.89 15.21
CA ARG A 43 -20.77 -9.34 15.06
C ARG A 43 -20.41 -10.15 16.30
N LEU A 44 -19.37 -9.77 17.03
CA LEU A 44 -18.99 -10.42 18.28
C LEU A 44 -19.93 -10.07 19.43
N GLN A 45 -20.39 -8.81 19.50
CA GLN A 45 -21.30 -8.36 20.55
C GLN A 45 -22.73 -8.86 20.33
N SER A 46 -23.14 -9.05 19.07
CA SER A 46 -24.48 -9.52 18.71
C SER A 46 -24.68 -11.03 18.83
N ARG A 47 -23.59 -11.83 18.96
CA ARG A 47 -23.70 -13.29 19.03
C ARG A 47 -23.58 -13.79 20.49
N PRO A 48 -24.65 -14.37 21.07
CA PRO A 48 -24.54 -15.13 22.30
C PRO A 48 -23.56 -16.28 22.07
N TRP A 49 -22.54 -16.40 22.93
CA TRP A 49 -21.48 -17.41 22.80
C TRP A 49 -21.98 -18.87 22.78
N THR A 50 -23.23 -19.09 23.18
CA THR A 50 -23.90 -20.38 23.32
C THR A 50 -24.17 -21.11 22.00
N ASP A 51 -24.13 -20.44 20.85
CA ASP A 51 -24.63 -21.01 19.58
C ASP A 51 -23.53 -21.65 18.70
N ARG A 52 -22.40 -22.04 19.28
CA ARG A 52 -21.34 -22.81 18.56
C ARG A 52 -21.21 -24.25 19.02
N SER A 53 -21.63 -24.58 20.24
CA SER A 53 -21.51 -25.94 20.79
C SER A 53 -22.66 -26.86 20.38
N ALA A 54 -23.78 -26.33 19.88
CA ALA A 54 -24.94 -27.14 19.47
C ALA A 54 -24.90 -27.65 18.02
N GLN A 55 -23.92 -27.24 17.21
CA GLN A 55 -23.94 -27.50 15.76
C GLN A 55 -23.05 -28.65 15.27
N ASP A 56 -22.27 -29.29 16.16
CA ASP A 56 -21.39 -30.42 15.79
C ASP A 56 -21.80 -31.77 16.40
N SER A 57 -23.06 -31.88 16.82
CA SER A 57 -23.67 -33.15 17.22
C SER A 57 -24.89 -33.39 16.34
N GLY A 58 -24.70 -34.12 15.25
CA GLY A 58 -25.80 -34.55 14.39
C GLY A 58 -26.78 -35.46 15.15
N GLY A 59 -28.06 -35.40 14.77
CA GLY A 59 -29.05 -36.39 15.17
C GLY A 59 -30.34 -35.78 15.71
N ASP A 60 -31.32 -35.69 14.83
CA ASP A 60 -32.76 -35.77 15.10
C ASP A 60 -33.12 -36.46 16.43
N VAL A 61 -33.67 -35.73 17.42
CA VAL A 61 -34.91 -36.08 18.12
C VAL A 61 -35.54 -34.81 18.71
N VAL A 62 -36.78 -34.57 18.30
CA VAL A 62 -37.81 -33.71 18.91
C VAL A 62 -37.83 -33.75 20.45
N SER A 63 -37.86 -32.58 21.10
CA SER A 63 -38.91 -32.23 22.09
C SER A 63 -38.67 -30.91 22.83
N MET A 64 -39.71 -30.07 22.85
CA MET A 64 -40.05 -29.13 23.93
C MET A 64 -41.37 -29.64 24.56
N PRO A 65 -41.84 -29.18 25.75
CA PRO A 65 -41.34 -28.10 26.62
C PRO A 65 -41.26 -28.44 28.14
N ALA A 66 -40.69 -27.48 28.87
CA ALA A 66 -40.84 -27.09 30.28
C ALA A 66 -41.55 -27.97 31.34
N VAL A 67 -40.98 -27.88 32.55
CA VAL A 67 -41.51 -28.05 33.92
C VAL A 67 -41.22 -29.39 34.62
N LEU A 68 -40.25 -29.39 35.55
CA LEU A 68 -40.53 -29.68 36.97
C LEU A 68 -39.32 -29.40 37.88
N ARG A 69 -39.58 -28.50 38.83
CA ARG A 69 -38.75 -28.08 39.95
C ARG A 69 -38.43 -29.28 40.86
N LYS A 70 -37.15 -29.51 41.19
CA LYS A 70 -36.75 -30.26 42.39
C LYS A 70 -35.61 -29.53 43.08
N GLU A 71 -35.96 -28.86 44.17
CA GLU A 71 -35.02 -28.18 45.06
C GLU A 71 -34.40 -29.22 45.99
N SER A 72 -33.09 -29.41 45.89
CA SER A 72 -32.24 -29.74 47.03
C SER A 72 -30.78 -29.47 46.64
N SER A 73 -30.14 -28.55 47.38
CA SER A 73 -28.69 -28.36 47.61
C SER A 73 -27.74 -28.86 46.51
N GLU A 74 -26.84 -28.10 45.91
CA GLU A 74 -26.01 -26.98 46.37
C GLU A 74 -25.00 -26.81 45.21
N LEU A 75 -24.58 -25.59 44.85
CA LEU A 75 -23.39 -25.38 43.99
C LEU A 75 -23.46 -25.80 42.51
N VAL A 76 -24.63 -25.80 41.85
CA VAL A 76 -24.62 -25.55 40.40
C VAL A 76 -24.30 -24.07 40.22
N VAL A 77 -23.02 -23.71 40.38
CA VAL A 77 -22.46 -22.54 39.70
C VAL A 77 -22.98 -22.67 38.29
N ARG A 78 -23.93 -21.80 37.93
CA ARG A 78 -24.46 -21.70 36.57
C ARG A 78 -23.27 -21.83 35.64
N ASN A 79 -23.22 -22.95 34.91
CA ASN A 79 -22.23 -23.24 33.90
C ASN A 79 -21.91 -21.92 33.17
N ILE A 80 -20.67 -21.48 33.26
CA ILE A 80 -20.27 -20.17 32.78
C ILE A 80 -20.17 -20.30 31.27
N CYS A 81 -21.13 -19.73 30.55
CA CYS A 81 -21.10 -19.63 29.09
C CYS A 81 -20.95 -20.96 28.32
N GLY A 82 -21.44 -22.08 28.85
CA GLY A 82 -21.29 -23.41 28.26
C GLY A 82 -20.21 -24.29 28.91
N PHE A 83 -19.38 -23.75 29.81
CA PHE A 83 -18.31 -24.47 30.50
C PHE A 83 -18.71 -24.94 31.91
N ASP A 84 -18.25 -26.14 32.27
CA ASP A 84 -18.54 -26.77 33.57
C ASP A 84 -17.80 -26.08 34.72
N THR A 85 -16.61 -25.54 34.46
CA THR A 85 -15.83 -24.75 35.44
C THR A 85 -15.24 -23.47 34.84
N ILE A 86 -14.85 -22.52 35.71
CA ILE A 86 -14.12 -21.29 35.31
C ILE A 86 -12.79 -21.65 34.65
N ASP A 87 -12.09 -22.64 35.20
CA ASP A 87 -10.77 -23.04 34.73
C ASP A 87 -10.83 -23.59 33.29
N ASP A 88 -11.88 -24.36 32.96
CA ASP A 88 -12.11 -24.86 31.59
C ASP A 88 -12.32 -23.71 30.59
N ALA A 89 -13.09 -22.69 30.97
CA ALA A 89 -13.31 -21.51 30.13
C ALA A 89 -12.01 -20.72 29.91
N LEU A 90 -11.18 -20.58 30.95
CA LEU A 90 -9.89 -19.91 30.87
C LEU A 90 -8.88 -20.70 30.03
N GLU A 91 -8.87 -22.03 30.16
CA GLU A 91 -8.00 -22.89 29.34
C GLU A 91 -8.40 -22.85 27.86
N PHE A 92 -9.70 -22.86 27.57
CA PHE A 92 -10.23 -22.66 26.23
C PHE A 92 -9.77 -21.31 25.64
N LEU A 93 -9.95 -20.20 26.37
CA LEU A 93 -9.51 -18.87 25.93
C LEU A 93 -8.00 -18.82 25.68
N ARG A 94 -7.18 -19.45 26.53
CA ARG A 94 -5.72 -19.52 26.35
C ARG A 94 -5.34 -20.34 25.12
N LYS A 95 -6.10 -21.38 24.78
CA LYS A 95 -5.88 -22.18 23.56
C LYS A 95 -6.24 -21.36 22.32
N GLU A 96 -7.41 -20.74 22.31
CA GLU A 96 -7.90 -19.93 21.20
C GLU A 96 -6.98 -18.73 20.93
N LEU A 97 -6.53 -18.04 21.99
CA LEU A 97 -5.62 -16.92 21.86
C LEU A 97 -4.26 -17.35 21.28
N ARG A 98 -3.75 -18.52 21.68
CA ARG A 98 -2.52 -19.08 21.08
C ARG A 98 -2.73 -19.43 19.61
N GLU A 99 -3.88 -19.99 19.24
CA GLU A 99 -4.17 -20.32 17.85
C GLU A 99 -4.27 -19.06 16.99
N MET A 100 -5.01 -18.04 17.45
CA MET A 100 -5.10 -16.74 16.78
C MET A 100 -3.72 -16.08 16.67
N GLN A 101 -2.90 -16.13 17.73
CA GLN A 101 -1.54 -15.60 17.70
C GLN A 101 -0.67 -16.31 16.65
N VAL A 102 -0.79 -17.63 16.49
CA VAL A 102 -0.04 -18.39 15.47
C VAL A 102 -0.50 -18.00 14.07
N GLN A 103 -1.81 -17.84 13.85
CA GLN A 103 -2.36 -17.40 12.57
C GLN A 103 -1.87 -15.99 12.21
N ASP A 104 -1.93 -15.04 13.14
CA ASP A 104 -1.45 -13.67 12.93
C ASP A 104 0.06 -13.63 12.64
N ASN A 105 0.86 -14.43 13.36
CA ASN A 105 2.28 -14.55 13.09
C ASN A 105 2.55 -15.09 11.67
N ARG A 106 1.76 -16.05 11.20
CA ARG A 106 1.87 -16.58 9.85
C ARG A 106 1.53 -15.51 8.81
N LEU A 107 0.44 -14.78 9.00
CA LEU A 107 0.02 -13.70 8.11
C LEU A 107 1.06 -12.58 8.07
N ALA A 108 1.58 -12.15 9.22
CA ALA A 108 2.62 -11.13 9.31
C ALA A 108 3.87 -11.54 8.52
N ARG A 109 4.31 -12.80 8.63
CA ARG A 109 5.43 -13.33 7.85
C ARG A 109 5.15 -13.31 6.35
N GLN A 110 3.94 -13.65 5.93
CA GLN A 110 3.55 -13.58 4.51
C GLN A 110 3.56 -12.14 4.00
N LEU A 111 3.01 -11.18 4.76
CA LEU A 111 3.00 -9.77 4.39
C LEU A 111 4.42 -9.19 4.29
N ILE A 112 5.32 -9.55 5.20
CA ILE A 112 6.73 -9.14 5.14
C ILE A 112 7.40 -9.66 3.85
N ARG A 113 7.16 -10.93 3.48
CA ARG A 113 7.68 -11.52 2.23
C ARG A 113 7.14 -10.81 1.01
N LEU A 114 5.82 -10.63 0.92
CA LEU A 114 5.17 -9.94 -0.19
C LEU A 114 5.67 -8.50 -0.33
N ARG A 115 5.88 -7.78 0.78
CA ARG A 115 6.46 -6.44 0.77
C ARG A 115 7.86 -6.43 0.13
N GLY A 116 8.69 -7.43 0.47
CA GLY A 116 10.02 -7.59 -0.14
C GLY A 116 9.96 -7.90 -1.63
N GLU A 117 9.08 -8.81 -2.04
CA GLU A 117 8.86 -9.18 -3.45
C GLU A 117 8.37 -7.99 -4.27
N ILE A 118 7.37 -7.24 -3.78
CA ILE A 118 6.86 -6.04 -4.43
C ILE A 118 7.97 -4.99 -4.58
N HIS A 119 8.79 -4.81 -3.55
CA HIS A 119 9.89 -3.86 -3.62
C HIS A 119 10.92 -4.27 -4.67
N ARG A 120 11.32 -5.56 -4.70
CA ARG A 120 12.22 -6.10 -5.72
C ARG A 120 11.67 -5.88 -7.13
N LEU A 121 10.42 -6.27 -7.37
CA LEU A 121 9.75 -6.10 -8.67
C LEU A 121 9.66 -4.63 -9.09
N LYS A 122 9.40 -3.71 -8.16
CA LYS A 122 9.41 -2.27 -8.44
C LYS A 122 10.79 -1.77 -8.86
N VAL A 123 11.85 -2.22 -8.20
CA VAL A 123 13.22 -1.86 -8.58
C VAL A 123 13.55 -2.41 -9.96
N GLU A 124 13.26 -3.69 -10.21
CA GLU A 124 13.46 -4.33 -11.52
C GLU A 124 12.70 -3.59 -12.64
N GLN A 125 11.44 -3.21 -12.40
CA GLN A 125 10.64 -2.46 -13.36
C GLN A 125 11.24 -1.09 -13.69
N VAL A 126 11.69 -0.35 -12.68
CA VAL A 126 12.33 0.96 -12.88
C VAL A 126 13.65 0.81 -13.63
N CYS A 127 14.46 -0.19 -13.30
CA CYS A 127 15.69 -0.49 -14.03
C CYS A 127 15.42 -0.84 -15.49
N HIS A 128 14.41 -1.65 -15.77
CA HIS A 128 14.04 -2.01 -17.13
C HIS A 128 13.61 -0.78 -17.93
N ARG A 129 12.73 0.05 -17.38
CA ARG A 129 12.31 1.30 -18.02
C ARG A 129 13.48 2.25 -18.27
N HIS A 130 14.42 2.33 -17.33
CA HIS A 130 15.61 3.15 -17.52
C HIS A 130 16.49 2.63 -18.66
N LYS A 131 16.63 1.30 -18.77
CA LYS A 131 17.34 0.69 -19.88
C LYS A 131 16.67 1.00 -21.22
N GLU A 132 15.35 0.86 -21.32
CA GLU A 132 14.62 1.21 -22.56
C GLU A 132 14.89 2.66 -22.96
N MET A 133 14.85 3.62 -22.03
CA MET A 133 15.15 5.02 -22.33
C MET A 133 16.61 5.24 -22.80
N LEU A 134 17.56 4.48 -22.27
CA LEU A 134 18.96 4.55 -22.72
C LEU A 134 19.12 3.93 -24.10
N ASP A 135 18.44 2.82 -24.37
CA ASP A 135 18.44 2.15 -25.66
C ASP A 135 17.83 3.09 -26.72
N ASP A 136 16.68 3.72 -26.44
CA ASP A 136 16.04 4.73 -27.32
C ASP A 136 17.00 5.88 -27.66
N ALA A 137 17.64 6.47 -26.64
CA ALA A 137 18.61 7.56 -26.85
C ALA A 137 19.85 7.10 -27.63
N THR A 138 20.23 5.82 -27.52
CA THR A 138 21.35 5.25 -28.28
C THR A 138 20.97 5.09 -29.74
N TYR A 139 19.77 4.59 -30.05
CA TYR A 139 19.27 4.50 -31.43
C TYR A 139 19.14 5.87 -32.10
N GLU A 140 18.62 6.89 -31.40
CA GLU A 140 18.54 8.26 -31.94
C GLU A 140 19.94 8.83 -32.29
N LEU A 141 20.96 8.53 -31.48
CA LEU A 141 22.33 8.95 -31.74
C LEU A 141 22.94 8.22 -32.95
N GLU A 142 22.68 6.92 -33.09
CA GLU A 142 23.11 6.11 -34.22
C GLU A 142 22.51 6.62 -35.53
N GLU A 143 21.21 6.93 -35.58
CA GLU A 143 20.55 7.54 -36.75
C GLU A 143 21.22 8.88 -37.13
N CYS A 144 21.43 9.79 -36.17
CA CYS A 144 22.14 11.07 -36.43
C CYS A 144 23.57 10.88 -36.95
N GLY A 145 24.27 9.82 -36.51
CA GLY A 145 25.60 9.46 -36.99
C GLY A 145 25.57 9.00 -38.44
N GLU A 146 24.66 8.08 -38.77
CA GLU A 146 24.47 7.56 -40.13
C GLU A 146 24.02 8.65 -41.12
N GLU A 147 23.13 9.56 -40.69
CA GLU A 147 22.71 10.74 -41.45
C GLU A 147 23.88 11.70 -41.75
N SER A 148 24.76 11.88 -40.77
CA SER A 148 25.94 12.74 -40.92
C SER A 148 26.99 12.11 -41.83
N ASP A 149 27.22 10.80 -41.75
CA ASP A 149 28.12 10.07 -42.64
C ASP A 149 27.66 10.16 -44.10
N LEU A 150 26.35 10.01 -44.37
CA LEU A 150 25.77 10.22 -45.71
C LEU A 150 25.92 11.67 -46.19
N LEU A 151 25.94 12.66 -45.30
CA LEU A 151 26.14 14.07 -45.63
C LEU A 151 27.63 14.45 -45.80
N CYS A 152 28.53 13.76 -45.11
CA CYS A 152 29.97 13.92 -45.18
C CYS A 152 30.57 13.35 -46.49
N ASP A 153 29.88 12.40 -47.13
CA ASP A 153 30.22 11.90 -48.46
C ASP A 153 29.76 12.82 -49.61
N ILE A 154 28.98 13.85 -49.32
CA ILE A 154 28.60 14.86 -50.31
C ILE A 154 29.77 15.83 -50.46
N PRO A 155 30.43 15.91 -51.64
CA PRO A 155 31.52 16.85 -51.83
C PRO A 155 30.99 18.26 -51.55
N MET A 156 31.69 19.01 -50.69
CA MET A 156 31.34 20.37 -50.21
C MET A 156 30.89 21.34 -51.33
N LYS A 157 31.24 21.04 -52.59
CA LYS A 157 30.80 21.73 -53.81
C LYS A 157 29.30 21.57 -54.15
N ALA A 158 28.63 20.53 -53.68
CA ALA A 158 27.20 20.28 -53.89
C ALA A 158 26.31 20.95 -52.83
N ALA A 159 26.82 21.23 -51.62
CA ALA A 159 26.10 21.98 -50.59
C ALA A 159 25.81 23.44 -51.01
N PHE A 160 26.64 24.01 -51.90
CA PHE A 160 26.38 25.33 -52.51
C PHE A 160 25.41 25.29 -53.70
N ALA A 161 24.94 24.10 -54.10
CA ALA A 161 23.88 23.97 -55.11
C ALA A 161 22.47 24.24 -54.53
N LEU A 162 22.35 24.48 -53.21
CA LEU A 162 21.16 24.97 -52.49
C LEU A 162 20.71 26.37 -52.91
N SER A 163 20.94 26.77 -54.16
CA SER A 163 20.12 27.77 -54.86
C SER A 163 18.65 27.33 -55.00
N THR A 164 18.33 26.08 -54.68
CA THR A 164 17.01 25.49 -54.84
C THR A 164 15.91 26.09 -53.96
N PRO A 165 16.06 26.47 -52.68
CA PRO A 165 14.96 27.05 -51.91
C PRO A 165 14.46 28.36 -52.53
N LEU A 166 15.37 29.19 -53.02
CA LEU A 166 15.08 30.53 -53.57
C LEU A 166 14.61 30.50 -55.03
N LYS A 167 14.91 29.43 -55.79
CA LYS A 167 14.45 29.26 -57.17
C LYS A 167 12.92 29.15 -57.29
N HIS A 168 12.25 28.46 -56.35
CA HIS A 168 10.79 28.36 -56.34
C HIS A 168 10.09 29.71 -56.10
N LEU A 169 10.82 30.68 -55.53
CA LEU A 169 10.38 32.06 -55.32
C LEU A 169 10.83 33.01 -56.45
N GLY A 170 11.43 32.48 -57.54
CA GLY A 170 11.95 33.28 -58.66
C GLY A 170 13.24 34.06 -58.34
N LEU A 171 13.85 33.81 -57.17
CA LEU A 171 15.02 34.54 -56.71
C LEU A 171 16.30 33.86 -57.20
N THR A 172 17.01 34.53 -58.11
CA THR A 172 18.32 34.13 -58.59
C THR A 172 19.40 35.01 -57.98
N LYS A 173 20.66 34.55 -58.01
CA LYS A 173 21.83 35.34 -57.57
C LYS A 173 21.91 36.71 -58.27
N MET A 174 21.38 36.80 -59.49
CA MET A 174 21.28 38.01 -60.29
C MET A 174 20.23 39.01 -59.74
N ASN A 175 19.06 38.52 -59.30
CA ASN A 175 18.00 39.34 -58.69
C ASN A 175 18.43 39.92 -57.33
N ILE A 176 19.11 39.12 -56.51
CA ILE A 176 19.58 39.56 -55.18
C ILE A 176 20.64 40.65 -55.29
N ASN A 177 21.61 40.48 -56.20
CA ASN A 177 22.67 41.47 -56.41
C ASN A 177 22.17 42.78 -57.07
N SER A 178 21.05 42.73 -57.78
CA SER A 178 20.48 43.91 -58.47
C SER A 178 19.34 44.60 -57.73
N ARG A 179 18.91 44.10 -56.56
CA ARG A 179 17.80 44.64 -55.74
C ARG A 179 16.51 44.92 -56.55
N ARG A 180 16.23 44.12 -57.57
CA ARG A 180 15.05 44.27 -58.42
C ARG A 180 14.16 43.05 -58.25
N PHE A 181 13.09 43.20 -57.50
CA PHE A 181 12.02 42.21 -57.48
C PHE A 181 11.13 42.47 -58.68
N SER A 182 11.04 41.53 -59.62
CA SER A 182 9.95 41.52 -60.60
C SER A 182 8.78 40.76 -59.99
N LEU A 183 7.69 41.48 -59.70
CA LEU A 183 6.42 40.88 -59.31
C LEU A 183 5.61 40.58 -60.59
N CYS A 184 5.06 39.37 -60.67
CA CYS A 184 3.89 39.07 -61.51
C CYS A 184 2.63 39.32 -60.67
#